data_AF-A0A962GVU2-F1
#
_entry.id   AF-A0A962GVU2-F1
#
_cell.length_a   1.000
_cell.length_b   1.000
_cell.length_c   1.000
_cell.angle_alpha   90.00
_cell.angle_beta   90.00
_cell.angle_gamma   90.00
#
_symmetry.space_group_name_H-M   'P 1'
#
loop_
_entity.id
_entity.type
_entity.pdbx_description
1 polymer ?
#
loop_
_entity_poly.entity_id
_entity_poly.type
_entity_poly.pdbx_seq_one_letter_code
_entity_poly.pdbx_strand_id
1 'polypeptide(L)'
;MDDLIVAGVAVPFIVAVVCIAVCLFFSQKRDAQLSVRLPGTMSYKWGYFLGYSGLMTAVAGIAGGIAMTRIGFYPDWAPFVMVYAVAFGIASYGVLTRRRWGWIVHIPLSMNMGLWAFNSVYFFNRWKELGTDS
;
A
#
# COMPACT_ATOMS: atom_id res chain seq x y z
N MET A 1 19.59 26.62 -11.25
CA MET A 1 18.11 26.50 -11.23
C MET A 1 17.69 25.14 -11.77
N ASP A 2 18.29 24.72 -12.88
CA ASP A 2 18.06 23.40 -13.49
C ASP A 2 18.38 22.22 -12.55
N ASP A 3 19.47 22.28 -11.79
CA ASP A 3 19.83 21.19 -10.85
C ASP A 3 18.78 20.97 -9.75
N LEU A 4 18.13 22.04 -9.28
CA LEU A 4 17.11 21.95 -8.23
C LEU A 4 15.81 21.34 -8.77
N ILE A 5 15.44 21.68 -10.00
CA ILE A 5 14.27 21.11 -10.69
C ILE A 5 14.52 19.63 -11.00
N VAL A 6 15.71 19.30 -11.52
CA VAL A 6 16.11 17.92 -11.78
C VAL A 6 16.11 17.12 -10.49
N ALA A 7 16.68 17.62 -9.39
CA ALA A 7 16.64 16.94 -8.10
C ALA A 7 15.19 16.78 -7.58
N GLY A 8 14.36 17.81 -7.71
CA GLY A 8 12.96 17.80 -7.26
C GLY A 8 12.06 16.81 -7.99
N VAL A 9 12.43 16.39 -9.22
CA VAL A 9 11.65 15.41 -10.01
C VAL A 9 12.32 14.04 -10.05
N ALA A 10 13.62 14.00 -10.31
CA ALA A 10 14.36 12.75 -10.46
C ALA A 10 14.45 11.98 -9.15
N VAL A 11 14.68 12.66 -8.01
CA VAL A 11 14.81 11.97 -6.72
C VAL A 11 13.50 11.28 -6.33
N PRO A 12 12.32 11.96 -6.31
CA PRO A 12 11.05 11.28 -6.03
C PRO A 12 10.74 10.15 -7.00
N PHE A 13 11.06 10.31 -8.29
CA PHE A 13 10.85 9.27 -9.29
C PHE A 13 11.71 8.02 -9.00
N ILE A 14 13.02 8.20 -8.77
CA ILE A 14 13.93 7.09 -8.44
C ILE A 14 13.47 6.39 -7.16
N VAL A 15 13.10 7.15 -6.13
CA VAL A 15 12.56 6.60 -4.87
C VAL A 15 11.29 5.79 -5.16
N ALA A 16 10.36 6.30 -5.96
CA ALA A 16 9.14 5.58 -6.33
C ALA A 16 9.45 4.26 -7.06
N VAL A 17 10.37 4.27 -8.02
CA VAL A 17 10.80 3.06 -8.75
C VAL A 17 11.41 2.03 -7.80
N VAL A 18 12.30 2.45 -6.90
CA VAL A 18 12.91 1.57 -5.89
C VAL A 18 11.85 0.98 -4.96
N CYS A 19 10.91 1.80 -4.48
CA CYS A 19 9.80 1.35 -3.64
C CYS A 19 8.93 0.30 -4.34
N ILE A 20 8.60 0.51 -5.63
CA ILE A 20 7.82 -0.44 -6.42
C ILE A 20 8.58 -1.76 -6.56
N ALA A 21 9.88 -1.71 -6.89
CA ALA A 21 10.71 -2.90 -7.03
C ALA A 21 10.79 -3.70 -5.71
N VAL A 22 10.96 -3.01 -4.59
CA VAL A 22 10.99 -3.62 -3.25
C VAL A 22 9.64 -4.27 -2.92
N CYS A 23 8.52 -3.58 -3.18
CA CYS A 23 7.19 -4.14 -2.97
C CYS A 23 6.94 -5.39 -3.82
N LEU A 24 7.36 -5.38 -5.08
CA LEU A 24 7.26 -6.54 -5.97
C LEU A 24 8.08 -7.72 -5.45
N PHE A 25 9.34 -7.49 -5.06
CA PHE A 25 10.20 -8.52 -4.50
C PHE A 25 9.58 -9.17 -3.25
N PHE A 26 9.14 -8.36 -2.28
CA PHE A 26 8.52 -8.89 -1.07
C PHE A 26 7.18 -9.58 -1.34
N SER A 27 6.39 -9.10 -2.31
CA SER A 27 5.14 -9.74 -2.70
C SER A 27 5.36 -11.15 -3.26
N GLN A 28 6.39 -11.33 -4.10
CA GLN A 28 6.75 -12.63 -4.67
C GLN A 28 7.27 -13.58 -3.58
N LYS A 29 8.15 -13.09 -2.71
CA LYS A 29 8.69 -13.88 -1.60
C LYS A 29 7.59 -14.38 -0.66
N ARG A 30 6.64 -13.51 -0.31
CA ARG A 30 5.56 -13.87 0.61
C ARG A 30 4.52 -14.80 -0.03
N ASP A 31 4.26 -14.64 -1.32
CA ASP A 31 3.44 -15.58 -2.08
C ASP A 31 4.07 -16.97 -2.14
N ALA A 32 5.38 -17.07 -2.38
CA ALA A 32 6.08 -18.35 -2.37
C ALA A 32 6.00 -19.04 -0.99
N GLN A 33 6.05 -18.26 0.10
CA GLN A 33 5.82 -18.80 1.45
C GLN A 33 4.38 -19.28 1.64
N LEU A 34 3.40 -18.55 1.10
CA LEU A 34 2.00 -18.93 1.16
C LEU A 34 1.75 -20.26 0.43
N SER A 35 2.28 -20.41 -0.79
CA SER A 35 2.09 -21.62 -1.59
C SER A 35 2.69 -22.87 -0.94
N VAL A 36 3.79 -22.71 -0.18
CA VAL A 36 4.38 -23.81 0.59
C VAL A 36 3.53 -24.18 1.80
N ARG A 37 2.95 -23.18 2.50
CA ARG A 37 2.15 -23.41 3.71
C ARG A 37 0.77 -23.96 3.41
N LEU A 38 0.15 -23.50 2.33
CA LEU A 38 -1.23 -23.85 1.96
C LEU A 38 -1.26 -24.29 0.48
N PRO A 39 -0.87 -25.55 0.20
CA PRO A 39 -0.91 -26.08 -1.15
C PRO A 39 -2.35 -26.10 -1.67
N GLY A 40 -2.55 -25.70 -2.93
CA GLY A 40 -3.86 -25.62 -3.57
C GLY A 40 -4.57 -24.27 -3.44
N THR A 41 -4.05 -23.34 -2.62
CA THR A 41 -4.57 -21.97 -2.54
C THR A 41 -4.14 -21.16 -3.77
N MET A 42 -4.99 -20.24 -4.23
CA MET A 42 -4.62 -19.35 -5.33
C MET A 42 -3.47 -18.40 -4.95
N SER A 43 -2.62 -18.06 -5.93
CA SER A 43 -1.57 -17.05 -5.73
C SER A 43 -2.18 -15.70 -5.29
N TYR A 44 -1.53 -15.06 -4.32
CA TYR A 44 -1.93 -13.83 -3.67
C TYR A 44 -0.92 -12.68 -3.88
N LYS A 45 -0.04 -12.79 -4.90
CA LYS A 45 0.98 -11.77 -5.24
C LYS A 45 0.43 -10.35 -5.30
N TRP A 46 -0.70 -10.14 -5.98
CA TRP A 46 -1.31 -8.81 -6.12
C TRP A 46 -1.76 -8.23 -4.78
N GLY A 47 -2.41 -9.05 -3.94
CA GLY A 47 -2.79 -8.64 -2.59
C GLY A 47 -1.59 -8.27 -1.74
N TYR A 48 -0.50 -9.06 -1.80
CA TYR A 48 0.73 -8.70 -1.11
C TYR A 48 1.36 -7.41 -1.64
N PHE A 49 1.41 -7.23 -2.96
CA PHE A 49 1.93 -6.01 -3.58
C PHE A 49 1.14 -4.78 -3.09
N LEU A 50 -0.19 -4.81 -3.17
CA LEU A 50 -1.06 -3.72 -2.69
C LEU A 50 -0.86 -3.41 -1.21
N GLY A 51 -0.77 -4.45 -0.39
CA GLY A 51 -0.55 -4.30 1.03
C GLY A 51 0.81 -3.66 1.36
N TYR A 52 1.88 -4.07 0.67
CA TYR A 52 3.21 -3.47 0.84
C TYR A 52 3.26 -2.04 0.30
N SER A 53 2.73 -1.78 -0.89
CA SER A 53 2.71 -0.44 -1.48
C SER A 53 1.87 0.52 -0.64
N GLY A 54 0.74 0.06 -0.11
CA GLY A 54 -0.11 0.84 0.78
C GLY A 54 0.57 1.18 2.11
N LEU A 55 1.28 0.21 2.72
CA LEU A 55 2.11 0.48 3.91
C LEU A 55 3.24 1.48 3.62
N MET A 56 3.97 1.32 2.51
CA MET A 56 5.03 2.27 2.16
C MET A 56 4.46 3.67 1.91
N THR A 57 3.30 3.78 1.27
CA THR A 57 2.60 5.05 1.05
C THR A 57 2.20 5.69 2.38
N ALA A 58 1.68 4.90 3.33
CA ALA A 58 1.33 5.39 4.66
C ALA A 58 2.57 5.92 5.42
N VAL A 59 3.67 5.15 5.42
CA VAL A 59 4.93 5.55 6.06
C VAL A 59 5.48 6.83 5.42
N ALA A 60 5.52 6.89 4.09
CA ALA A 60 5.99 8.06 3.36
C ALA A 60 5.12 9.30 3.62
N GLY A 61 3.79 9.13 3.66
CA GLY A 61 2.84 10.21 3.97
C GLY A 61 3.03 10.76 5.38
N ILE A 62 3.19 9.88 6.38
CA ILE A 62 3.46 10.29 7.77
C ILE A 62 4.82 10.98 7.88
N ALA A 63 5.87 10.39 7.31
CA ALA A 63 7.21 10.97 7.35
C ALA A 63 7.27 12.33 6.64
N GLY A 64 6.63 12.44 5.48
CA GLY A 64 6.48 13.70 4.73
C GLY A 64 5.73 14.75 5.54
N GLY A 65 4.60 14.38 6.16
CA GLY A 65 3.84 15.28 7.04
C GLY A 65 4.68 15.82 8.19
N ILE A 66 5.42 14.95 8.89
CA ILE A 66 6.33 15.36 9.98
C ILE A 66 7.44 16.28 9.46
N ALA A 67 8.06 15.95 8.33
CA ALA A 67 9.13 16.76 7.74
C ALA A 67 8.62 18.16 7.36
N MET A 68 7.42 18.26 6.79
CA MET A 68 6.76 19.52 6.43
C MET A 68 6.51 20.40 7.65
N THR A 69 6.05 19.83 8.77
CA THR A 69 5.91 20.57 10.05
C THR A 69 7.25 21.15 10.53
N ARG A 70 8.36 20.41 10.37
CA ARG A 70 9.70 20.82 10.83
C ARG A 70 10.27 22.00 10.05
N ILE A 71 9.87 22.18 8.79
CA ILE A 71 10.31 23.29 7.94
C ILE A 71 9.34 24.47 7.94
N GLY A 72 8.35 24.49 8.83
CA GLY A 72 7.37 25.57 8.96
C GLY A 72 6.28 25.58 7.89
N PHE A 73 6.14 24.50 7.12
CA PHE A 73 5.10 24.35 6.11
C PHE A 73 4.04 23.36 6.59
N TYR A 74 3.03 23.82 7.32
CA TYR A 74 1.97 22.97 7.85
C TYR A 74 0.59 23.47 7.42
N PRO A 75 0.10 23.04 6.24
CA PRO A 75 -1.21 23.45 5.77
C PRO A 75 -2.33 22.86 6.65
N ASP A 76 -3.47 23.55 6.75
CA ASP A 76 -4.61 23.14 7.60
C ASP A 76 -5.16 21.74 7.26
N TRP A 77 -4.92 21.25 6.04
CA TRP A 77 -5.32 19.91 5.61
C TRP A 77 -4.32 18.80 6.00
N ALA A 78 -3.11 19.13 6.45
CA ALA A 78 -2.07 18.16 6.77
C ALA A 78 -2.48 17.12 7.85
N PRO A 79 -3.17 17.51 8.95
CA PRO A 79 -3.68 16.53 9.91
C PRO A 79 -4.58 15.46 9.27
N PHE A 80 -5.45 15.86 8.34
CA PHE A 80 -6.36 14.94 7.66
C PHE A 80 -5.60 13.95 6.79
N VAL A 81 -4.56 14.40 6.08
CA VAL A 81 -3.69 13.52 5.29
C VAL A 81 -2.94 12.53 6.17
N MET A 82 -2.48 12.95 7.36
CA MET A 82 -1.83 12.05 8.31
C MET A 82 -2.79 10.99 8.86
N VAL A 83 -4.01 11.40 9.26
CA VAL A 83 -5.05 10.47 9.72
C VAL A 83 -5.42 9.48 8.62
N TYR A 84 -5.60 9.97 7.39
CA TYR A 84 -5.85 9.14 6.21
C TYR A 84 -4.69 8.16 5.97
N ALA A 85 -3.43 8.60 6.03
CA ALA A 85 -2.26 7.75 5.86
C ALA A 85 -2.23 6.62 6.90
N VAL A 86 -2.54 6.92 8.17
CA VAL A 86 -2.65 5.90 9.22
C VAL A 86 -3.77 4.91 8.92
N ALA A 87 -4.98 5.38 8.58
CA ALA A 87 -6.12 4.52 8.26
C ALA A 87 -5.81 3.63 7.05
N PHE A 88 -5.20 4.18 6.01
CA PHE A 88 -4.80 3.45 4.81
C PHE A 88 -3.70 2.42 5.12
N GLY A 89 -2.76 2.75 5.99
CA GLY A 89 -1.74 1.81 6.47
C GLY A 89 -2.36 0.63 7.23
N ILE A 90 -3.30 0.88 8.14
CA ILE A 90 -4.02 -0.17 8.88
C ILE A 90 -4.78 -1.09 7.90
N ALA A 91 -5.51 -0.52 6.95
CA ALA A 91 -6.24 -1.29 5.95
C ALA A 91 -5.29 -2.14 5.08
N SER A 92 -4.17 -1.57 4.66
CA SER A 92 -3.13 -2.24 3.87
C SER A 92 -2.46 -3.39 4.64
N TYR A 93 -2.25 -3.22 5.94
CA TYR A 93 -1.83 -4.32 6.81
C TYR A 93 -2.86 -5.44 6.89
N GLY A 94 -4.16 -5.09 6.96
CA GLY A 94 -5.26 -6.05 6.84
C GLY A 94 -5.19 -6.86 5.53
N VAL A 95 -4.92 -6.19 4.41
CA VAL A 95 -4.72 -6.84 3.09
C VAL A 95 -3.52 -7.79 3.11
N LEU A 96 -2.38 -7.38 3.69
CA LEU A 96 -1.19 -8.24 3.85
C LEU A 96 -1.43 -9.47 4.71
N THR A 97 -2.27 -9.33 5.74
CA THR A 97 -2.64 -10.41 6.65
C THR A 97 -3.84 -11.22 6.14
N ARG A 98 -4.23 -11.04 4.87
CA ARG A 98 -5.34 -11.75 4.22
C ARG A 98 -6.68 -11.64 4.99
N ARG A 99 -6.88 -10.54 5.74
CA ARG A 99 -8.11 -10.29 6.51
C ARG A 99 -9.16 -9.65 5.62
N ARG A 100 -10.41 -10.14 5.68
CA ARG A 100 -11.53 -9.63 4.86
C ARG A 100 -11.78 -8.14 5.08
N TRP A 101 -11.77 -7.70 6.33
CA TRP A 101 -11.96 -6.28 6.67
C TRP A 101 -10.87 -5.40 6.04
N GLY A 102 -9.65 -5.92 5.88
CA GLY A 102 -8.54 -5.22 5.24
C GLY A 102 -8.90 -4.78 3.83
N TRP A 103 -9.46 -5.69 3.02
CA TRP A 103 -9.93 -5.37 1.67
C TRP A 103 -11.12 -4.42 1.65
N ILE A 104 -12.12 -4.68 2.51
CA ILE A 104 -13.34 -3.86 2.59
C ILE A 104 -12.99 -2.40 2.85
N VAL A 105 -11.99 -2.14 3.70
CA VAL A 105 -11.56 -0.78 4.04
C VAL A 105 -10.52 -0.25 3.03
N HIS A 106 -9.60 -1.09 2.54
CA HIS A 106 -8.53 -0.66 1.62
C HIS A 106 -9.08 -0.21 0.26
N ILE A 107 -10.11 -0.88 -0.27
CA ILE A 107 -10.69 -0.52 -1.56
C ILE A 107 -11.14 0.95 -1.58
N PRO A 108 -12.10 1.40 -0.77
CA PRO A 108 -12.55 2.80 -0.80
C PRO A 108 -11.42 3.77 -0.43
N LEU A 109 -10.55 3.40 0.52
CA LEU A 109 -9.41 4.24 0.90
C LEU A 109 -8.36 4.37 -0.20
N SER A 110 -8.32 3.53 -1.24
CA SER A 110 -7.38 3.73 -2.35
C SER A 110 -7.70 4.95 -3.23
N MET A 111 -8.87 5.56 -3.05
CA MET A 111 -9.34 6.77 -3.77
C MET A 111 -9.18 6.68 -5.30
N ASN A 112 -9.29 5.48 -5.87
CA ASN A 112 -9.10 5.24 -7.30
C ASN A 112 -10.21 4.29 -7.81
N MET A 113 -11.20 4.85 -8.50
CA MET A 113 -12.37 4.11 -8.99
C MET A 113 -12.00 2.93 -9.92
N GLY A 114 -10.94 3.06 -10.72
CA GLY A 114 -10.46 1.97 -11.56
C GLY A 114 -9.90 0.81 -10.74
N LEU A 115 -9.09 1.12 -9.72
CA LEU A 115 -8.62 0.12 -8.77
C LEU A 115 -9.76 -0.47 -7.95
N TRP A 116 -10.83 0.27 -7.68
CA TRP A 116 -11.98 -0.27 -6.95
C TRP A 116 -12.61 -1.44 -7.69
N ALA A 117 -12.90 -1.28 -8.98
CA ALA A 117 -13.48 -2.34 -9.79
C ALA A 117 -12.57 -3.58 -9.82
N PHE A 118 -11.28 -3.39 -10.14
CA PHE A 118 -10.31 -4.48 -10.21
C PHE A 118 -10.14 -5.20 -8.86
N ASN A 119 -9.98 -4.44 -7.78
CA ASN A 119 -9.77 -5.00 -6.44
C ASN A 119 -11.03 -5.67 -5.89
N SER A 120 -12.22 -5.17 -6.25
CA SER A 120 -13.49 -5.80 -5.85
C SER A 120 -13.62 -7.18 -6.48
N VAL A 121 -13.40 -7.30 -7.79
CA VAL A 121 -13.43 -8.60 -8.49
C VAL A 121 -12.35 -9.54 -7.93
N TYR A 122 -11.13 -9.04 -7.75
CA TYR A 122 -10.02 -9.81 -7.16
C TYR A 122 -10.36 -10.35 -5.76
N PHE A 123 -10.99 -9.51 -4.94
CA PHE A 123 -11.41 -9.82 -3.58
C PHE A 123 -12.54 -10.86 -3.54
N PHE A 124 -13.59 -10.69 -4.34
CA PHE A 124 -14.71 -11.63 -4.40
C PHE A 124 -14.28 -13.02 -4.85
N ASN A 125 -13.39 -13.11 -5.84
CA ASN A 125 -12.86 -14.40 -6.32
C ASN A 125 -12.07 -15.16 -5.23
N ARG A 126 -11.57 -14.45 -4.21
CA ARG A 126 -10.77 -15.03 -3.11
C ARG A 126 -11.49 -15.02 -1.76
N TRP A 127 -12.76 -14.62 -1.71
CA TRP A 127 -13.48 -14.40 -0.46
C TRP A 127 -13.43 -15.60 0.50
N LYS A 128 -13.58 -16.82 -0.05
CA LYS A 128 -13.56 -18.07 0.71
C LYS A 128 -12.20 -18.38 1.34
N GLU A 129 -11.11 -17.92 0.72
CA GLU A 129 -9.73 -18.14 1.17
C GLU A 129 -9.26 -17.05 2.16
N LEU A 130 -9.99 -15.95 2.29
CA LEU A 130 -9.63 -14.84 3.18
C LEU A 130 -10.24 -15.06 4.56
N GLY A 131 -9.40 -14.93 5.60
CA GLY A 131 -9.80 -15.06 7.01
C GLY A 131 -9.69 -16.47 7.60
N THR A 132 -9.15 -17.45 6.86
CA THR A 132 -8.90 -18.81 7.36
C THR A 132 -7.56 -18.98 8.05
N ASP A 133 -6.65 -18.01 7.89
CA ASP A 133 -5.23 -18.12 8.28
C ASP A 133 -4.86 -17.25 9.50
N SER A 134 -5.84 -16.78 10.25
CA SER A 134 -5.62 -15.92 11.44
C SER A 134 -5.62 -16.70 12.73
#